data_AF-A0A7S4NW45-F1
#
_entry.id   AF-A0A7S4NW45-F1
#
_cell.length_a   1.000
_cell.length_b   1.000
_cell.length_c   1.000
_cell.angle_alpha   90.00
_cell.angle_beta   90.00
_cell.angle_gamma   90.00
#
_symmetry.space_group_name_H-M   'P 1'
#
loop_
_entity.id
_entity.type
_entity.pdbx_description
1 polymer ?
#
loop_
_entity_poly.entity_id
_entity_poly.type
_entity_poly.pdbx_seq_one_letter_code
_entity_poly.pdbx_strand_id
1 'polypeptide(L)'
;ICVSFELKKEDKEEKEKEERGQIVCFCFTERVPIMGGLTSTDVNINVKQRADENQTVCYYESRASAGVWVRKRRALHKEDGGVCVKERIEGVCSRYLAGYVQGEANKAHKEHMALYKTLF
;
A
#
# COMPACT_ATOMS: atom_id res chain seq x y z
N ILE A 1 5.56 -7.30 16.59
CA ILE A 1 5.49 -7.51 15.12
C ILE A 1 6.72 -6.84 14.53
N CYS A 2 7.58 -7.60 13.86
CA CYS A 2 8.87 -7.13 13.34
C CYS A 2 8.64 -6.44 11.99
N VAL A 3 8.85 -5.12 11.91
CA VAL A 3 8.89 -4.36 10.66
C VAL A 3 10.35 -4.29 10.25
N SER A 4 10.77 -5.19 9.37
CA SER A 4 12.13 -5.23 8.82
C SER A 4 12.19 -4.54 7.47
N PHE A 5 13.11 -3.59 7.33
CA PHE A 5 13.45 -2.92 6.08
C PHE A 5 14.56 -3.73 5.40
N GLU A 6 14.21 -4.50 4.37
CA GLU A 6 15.19 -5.13 3.47
C GLU A 6 15.08 -4.51 2.09
N LEU A 7 16.15 -3.85 1.66
CA LEU A 7 16.43 -3.53 0.26
C LEU A 7 16.86 -4.83 -0.44
N LYS A 8 16.01 -5.38 -1.30
CA LYS A 8 16.38 -6.48 -2.19
C LYS A 8 16.47 -6.00 -3.64
N LYS A 9 17.53 -6.42 -4.33
CA LYS A 9 17.61 -6.40 -5.79
C LYS A 9 16.58 -7.41 -6.31
N GLU A 10 15.64 -6.94 -7.12
CA GLU A 10 14.59 -7.77 -7.73
C GLU A 10 15.16 -8.57 -8.91
N ASP A 11 14.94 -9.89 -8.91
CA ASP A 11 15.33 -10.82 -9.97
C ASP A 11 14.39 -10.71 -11.18
N LYS A 12 14.98 -10.83 -12.38
CA LYS A 12 14.40 -10.42 -13.66
C LYS A 12 13.23 -11.28 -14.16
N GLU A 13 13.10 -12.52 -13.68
CA GLU A 13 12.07 -13.48 -14.12
C GLU A 13 10.69 -13.27 -13.47
N GLU A 14 10.62 -12.69 -12.26
CA GLU A 14 9.31 -12.42 -11.61
C GLU A 14 8.53 -11.29 -12.31
N LYS A 15 9.23 -10.41 -13.04
CA LYS A 15 8.63 -9.28 -13.76
C LYS A 15 7.73 -9.70 -14.93
N GLU A 16 8.08 -10.74 -15.67
CA GLU A 16 7.37 -11.12 -16.90
C GLU A 16 6.00 -11.77 -16.63
N LYS A 17 5.86 -12.53 -15.54
CA LYS A 17 4.54 -13.09 -15.16
C LYS A 17 3.61 -12.05 -14.55
N GLU A 18 4.15 -10.95 -14.03
CA GLU A 18 3.38 -9.88 -13.42
C GLU A 18 2.55 -9.09 -14.47
N GLU A 19 2.94 -9.08 -15.75
CA GLU A 19 2.37 -8.22 -16.83
C GLU A 19 0.99 -8.60 -17.39
N ARG A 20 0.41 -9.74 -17.02
CA ARG A 20 -0.95 -10.14 -17.49
C ARG A 20 -2.10 -9.80 -16.54
N GLY A 21 -1.83 -8.98 -15.53
CA GLY A 21 -2.80 -8.62 -14.49
C GLY A 21 -3.79 -7.53 -14.88
N GLN A 22 -4.91 -7.45 -14.16
CA GLN A 22 -5.81 -6.30 -14.23
C GLN A 22 -5.14 -5.09 -13.57
N ILE A 23 -5.09 -3.97 -14.29
CA ILE A 23 -4.54 -2.69 -13.79
C ILE A 23 -5.67 -1.68 -13.67
N VAL A 24 -5.80 -1.07 -12.50
CA VAL A 24 -6.73 0.03 -12.24
C VAL A 24 -5.91 1.23 -11.76
N CYS A 25 -6.10 2.37 -12.40
CA CYS A 25 -5.46 3.63 -12.02
C CYS A 25 -6.55 4.64 -11.69
N PHE A 26 -6.40 5.37 -10.59
CA PHE A 26 -7.25 6.50 -10.28
C PHE A 26 -6.45 7.57 -9.56
N CYS A 27 -6.90 8.81 -9.68
CA CYS A 27 -6.33 9.94 -8.96
C CYS A 27 -7.42 10.65 -8.19
N PHE A 28 -7.04 11.19 -7.03
CA PHE A 28 -7.91 12.05 -6.26
C PHE A 28 -7.07 13.11 -5.56
N THR A 29 -7.73 14.20 -5.18
CA THR A 29 -7.11 15.30 -4.45
C THR A 29 -7.64 15.26 -3.03
N GLU A 30 -6.73 15.19 -2.06
CA GLU A 30 -7.04 15.23 -0.64
C GLU A 30 -6.52 16.52 -0.03
N ARG A 31 -7.37 17.22 0.72
CA ARG A 31 -7.01 18.47 1.38
C ARG A 31 -6.45 18.17 2.76
N VAL A 32 -5.13 18.30 2.93
CA VAL A 32 -4.41 17.91 4.15
C VAL A 32 -4.11 19.15 5.00
N PRO A 33 -4.47 19.16 6.30
CA PRO A 33 -4.09 20.23 7.21
C PRO A 33 -2.58 20.19 7.49
N ILE A 34 -1.94 21.34 7.44
CA ILE A 34 -0.52 21.55 7.77
C ILE A 34 -0.40 22.55 8.93
N MET A 35 0.70 22.45 9.68
CA MET A 35 0.96 23.26 10.89
C MET A 35 -0.14 23.17 11.96
N GLY A 36 -0.56 21.95 12.33
CA GLY A 36 -1.57 21.77 13.38
C GLY A 36 -2.96 22.30 13.02
N GLY A 37 -3.26 22.49 11.73
CA GLY A 37 -4.56 22.95 11.23
C GLY A 37 -4.64 24.45 10.91
N LEU A 38 -3.54 25.21 11.01
CA LEU A 38 -3.50 26.64 10.67
C LEU A 38 -3.65 26.90 9.17
N THR A 39 -3.24 25.96 8.34
CA THR A 39 -3.38 26.04 6.89
C THR A 39 -3.60 24.64 6.31
N SER A 40 -4.02 24.56 5.06
CA SER A 40 -4.33 23.30 4.38
C SER A 40 -3.70 23.32 3.00
N THR A 41 -3.16 22.19 2.56
CA THR A 41 -2.64 22.02 1.20
C THR A 41 -3.39 20.91 0.49
N ASP A 42 -3.65 21.12 -0.80
CA ASP A 42 -4.18 20.08 -1.66
C ASP A 42 -3.06 19.13 -2.08
N VAL A 43 -3.27 17.84 -1.83
CA VAL A 43 -2.34 16.76 -2.13
C VAL A 43 -2.97 15.87 -3.19
N ASN A 44 -2.36 15.83 -4.36
CA ASN A 44 -2.79 14.92 -5.43
C ASN A 44 -2.22 13.54 -5.16
N ILE A 45 -3.09 12.56 -5.01
CA ILE A 45 -2.75 11.17 -4.76
C ILE A 45 -3.10 10.38 -6.02
N ASN A 46 -2.06 9.82 -6.63
CA ASN A 46 -2.21 8.90 -7.75
C ASN A 46 -2.10 7.48 -7.22
N VAL A 47 -3.13 6.67 -7.46
CA VAL A 47 -3.19 5.28 -7.04
C VAL A 47 -3.17 4.37 -8.25
N LYS A 48 -2.35 3.33 -8.17
CA LYS A 48 -2.29 2.24 -9.13
C LYS A 48 -2.48 0.93 -8.40
N GLN A 49 -3.50 0.18 -8.78
CA GLN A 49 -3.73 -1.18 -8.34
C GLN A 49 -3.38 -2.15 -9.48
N ARG A 50 -2.69 -3.23 -9.15
CA ARG A 50 -2.41 -4.34 -10.05
C ARG A 50 -2.73 -5.65 -9.34
N ALA A 51 -3.51 -6.50 -9.95
CA ALA A 51 -3.76 -7.86 -9.45
C ALA A 51 -3.34 -8.88 -10.50
N ASP A 52 -2.81 -10.02 -10.09
CA ASP A 52 -2.61 -11.17 -10.98
C ASP A 52 -3.97 -11.71 -11.49
N GLU A 53 -3.93 -12.55 -12.53
CA GLU A 53 -5.14 -13.13 -13.14
C GLU A 53 -6.02 -13.88 -12.12
N ASN A 54 -5.40 -14.54 -11.14
CA ASN A 54 -6.08 -15.31 -10.11
C ASN A 54 -6.42 -14.48 -8.86
N GLN A 55 -6.08 -13.18 -8.85
CA GLN A 55 -6.24 -12.26 -7.72
C GLN A 55 -5.61 -12.77 -6.41
N THR A 56 -4.63 -13.66 -6.49
CA THR A 56 -3.89 -14.16 -5.34
C THR A 56 -2.87 -13.15 -4.83
N VAL A 57 -2.38 -12.27 -5.71
CA VAL A 57 -1.43 -11.22 -5.38
C VAL A 57 -1.93 -9.89 -5.91
N CYS A 58 -2.09 -8.93 -5.00
CA CYS A 58 -2.49 -7.56 -5.33
C CYS A 58 -1.43 -6.57 -4.87
N TYR A 59 -1.06 -5.65 -5.75
CA TYR A 59 -0.21 -4.51 -5.48
C TYR A 59 -1.05 -3.24 -5.52
N TYR A 60 -0.90 -2.42 -4.50
CA TYR A 60 -1.47 -1.09 -4.41
C TYR A 60 -0.31 -0.12 -4.27
N GLU A 61 -0.20 0.81 -5.19
CA GLU A 61 0.82 1.84 -5.18
C GLU A 61 0.14 3.20 -5.11
N SER A 62 0.62 4.06 -4.21
CA SER A 62 0.15 5.44 -4.07
C SER A 62 1.34 6.39 -4.13
N ARG A 63 1.18 7.48 -4.90
CA ARG A 63 2.15 8.57 -5.02
C ARG A 63 1.46 9.89 -4.75
N ALA A 64 1.90 10.58 -3.71
CA ALA A 64 1.49 11.93 -3.40
C ALA A 64 2.45 12.96 -4.00
N SER A 65 1.92 14.11 -4.40
CA SER A 65 2.72 15.25 -4.92
C SER A 65 3.81 15.73 -3.95
N ALA A 66 3.65 15.49 -2.65
CA ALA A 66 4.60 15.86 -1.59
C ALA A 66 5.83 14.92 -1.47
N GLY A 67 6.10 14.07 -2.46
CA GLY A 67 7.23 13.13 -2.43
C GLY A 67 7.05 11.94 -1.48
N VAL A 68 5.79 11.60 -1.17
CA VAL A 68 5.44 10.40 -0.41
C VAL A 68 5.01 9.32 -1.40
N TRP A 69 5.64 8.17 -1.29
CA TRP A 69 5.31 6.96 -2.04
C TRP A 69 5.05 5.83 -1.08
N VAL A 70 3.94 5.12 -1.25
CA VAL A 70 3.60 3.94 -0.44
C VAL A 70 3.14 2.83 -1.37
N ARG A 71 3.74 1.65 -1.23
CA ARG A 71 3.37 0.42 -1.92
C ARG A 71 2.92 -0.62 -0.89
N LYS A 72 1.78 -1.22 -1.14
CA LYS A 72 1.22 -2.32 -0.35
C LYS A 72 1.08 -3.54 -1.25
N ARG A 73 1.76 -4.62 -0.90
CA ARG A 73 1.60 -5.94 -1.51
C ARG A 73 0.71 -6.78 -0.61
N ARG A 74 -0.31 -7.41 -1.18
CA ARG A 74 -1.15 -8.43 -0.54
C ARG A 74 -0.95 -9.74 -1.27
N ALA A 75 -0.76 -10.82 -0.51
CA ALA A 75 -0.76 -12.18 -1.00
C ALA A 75 -1.80 -13.00 -0.22
N LEU A 76 -2.65 -13.72 -0.93
CA LEU A 76 -3.63 -14.66 -0.38
C LEU A 76 -3.04 -16.06 -0.47
N HIS A 77 -3.01 -16.76 0.67
CA HIS A 77 -2.58 -18.14 0.77
C HIS A 77 -3.75 -18.97 1.29
N LYS A 78 -4.08 -20.04 0.58
CA LYS A 78 -5.04 -21.02 1.09
C LYS A 78 -4.33 -21.91 2.10
N GLU A 79 -4.89 -22.02 3.30
CA GLU A 79 -4.42 -22.91 4.37
C GLU A 79 -5.55 -23.88 4.74
N ASP A 80 -5.23 -25.01 5.37
CA ASP A 80 -6.23 -26.01 5.75
C ASP A 80 -7.21 -25.42 6.77
N GLY A 81 -8.42 -25.11 6.30
CA GLY A 81 -9.49 -24.51 7.10
C GLY A 81 -9.69 -23.00 6.91
N GLY A 82 -8.98 -22.33 6.00
CA GLY A 82 -9.22 -20.90 5.75
C GLY A 82 -8.33 -20.23 4.71
N VAL A 83 -8.39 -18.90 4.67
CA VAL A 83 -7.54 -18.05 3.83
C VAL A 83 -6.65 -17.21 4.73
N CYS A 84 -5.35 -17.36 4.56
CA CYS A 84 -4.32 -16.55 5.21
C CYS A 84 -3.98 -15.37 4.30
N VAL A 85 -4.15 -14.15 4.83
CA VAL A 85 -3.84 -12.91 4.12
C VAL A 85 -2.50 -12.37 4.64
N LYS A 86 -1.49 -12.31 3.78
CA LYS A 86 -0.19 -11.69 4.09
C LYS A 86 -0.10 -10.33 3.40
N GLU A 87 0.13 -9.28 4.17
CA GLU A 87 0.34 -7.94 3.64
C GLU A 87 1.72 -7.41 4.01
N ARG A 88 2.35 -6.71 3.06
CA ARG A 88 3.61 -5.98 3.25
C ARG A 88 3.40 -4.56 2.76
N ILE A 89 3.71 -3.59 3.63
CA ILE A 89 3.64 -2.16 3.31
C ILE A 89 5.06 -1.61 3.29
N GLU A 90 5.38 -0.90 2.23
CA GLU A 90 6.66 -0.28 1.97
C GLU A 90 6.43 1.17 1.54
N GLY A 91 7.39 2.04 1.77
CA GLY A 91 7.24 3.41 1.32
C GLY A 91 8.51 4.22 1.42
N VAL A 92 8.49 5.36 0.73
CA VAL A 92 9.53 6.37 0.74
C VAL A 92 8.86 7.69 1.08
N CYS A 93 9.43 8.41 2.04
CA CYS A 93 9.03 9.75 2.40
C CYS A 93 10.23 10.50 2.98
N SER A 94 10.06 11.80 3.20
CA SER A 94 11.06 12.58 3.92
C SER A 94 11.17 12.13 5.38
N ARG A 95 12.38 12.22 5.96
CA ARG A 95 12.66 11.73 7.33
C ARG A 95 11.75 12.34 8.39
N TYR A 96 11.37 13.61 8.23
CA TYR A 96 10.48 14.31 9.17
C TYR A 96 9.03 13.83 9.10
N LEU A 97 8.61 13.22 7.98
CA LEU A 97 7.27 12.64 7.83
C LEU A 97 7.22 11.14 8.16
N ALA A 98 8.37 10.47 8.30
CA ALA A 98 8.43 9.02 8.45
C ALA A 98 7.58 8.49 9.60
N GLY A 99 7.63 9.12 10.78
CA GLY A 99 6.81 8.72 11.92
C GLY A 99 5.30 8.88 11.67
N TYR A 100 4.91 9.99 11.04
CA TYR A 100 3.52 10.27 10.71
C TYR A 100 2.98 9.31 9.63
N VAL A 101 3.71 9.16 8.52
CA VAL A 101 3.34 8.27 7.40
C VAL A 101 3.26 6.82 7.88
N GLN A 102 4.20 6.37 8.71
CA GLN A 102 4.16 5.03 9.28
C GLN A 102 2.96 4.85 10.22
N GLY A 103 2.64 5.86 11.03
CA GLY A 103 1.48 5.86 11.93
C GLY A 103 0.17 5.71 11.17
N GLU A 104 -0.06 6.56 10.15
CA GLU A 104 -1.25 6.51 9.31
C GLU A 104 -1.33 5.22 8.50
N ALA A 105 -0.22 4.74 7.93
CA ALA A 105 -0.19 3.46 7.21
C ALA A 105 -0.57 2.28 8.11
N ASN A 106 -0.08 2.27 9.36
CA ASN A 106 -0.42 1.24 10.35
C ASN A 106 -1.89 1.32 10.78
N LYS A 107 -2.42 2.53 10.97
CA LYS A 107 -3.82 2.76 11.32
C LYS A 107 -4.74 2.28 10.20
N ALA A 108 -4.51 2.73 8.97
CA ALA A 108 -5.26 2.32 7.79
C ALA A 108 -5.16 0.80 7.57
N HIS A 109 -3.99 0.20 7.78
CA HIS A 109 -3.85 -1.26 7.70
C HIS A 109 -4.69 -1.99 8.75
N LYS A 110 -4.70 -1.53 10.01
CA LYS A 110 -5.53 -2.11 11.07
C LYS A 110 -7.02 -2.02 10.75
N GLU A 111 -7.48 -0.85 10.32
CA GLU A 111 -8.89 -0.64 9.93
C GLU A 111 -9.26 -1.55 8.76
N HIS A 112 -8.38 -1.68 7.77
CA HIS A 112 -8.55 -2.57 6.64
C HIS A 112 -8.59 -4.06 7.04
N MET A 113 -7.73 -4.50 7.97
CA MET A 113 -7.77 -5.87 8.51
C MET A 113 -9.01 -6.13 9.36
N ALA A 114 -9.52 -5.12 10.07
CA ALA A 114 -10.76 -5.25 10.83
C ALA A 114 -11.95 -5.51 9.90
N LEU A 115 -12.00 -4.83 8.75
CA LEU A 115 -13.02 -5.09 7.72
C LEU A 115 -12.89 -6.48 7.10
N TYR A 116 -11.70 -7.06 7.01
CA TYR A 116 -11.57 -8.41 6.45
C TYR A 116 -12.32 -9.50 7.21
N LYS A 117 -12.42 -9.37 8.53
CA LYS A 117 -13.24 -10.27 9.36
C LYS A 117 -14.73 -10.24 9.01
N THR A 118 -15.16 -9.27 8.21
CA THR A 118 -16.55 -9.16 7.74
C THR A 118 -16.73 -9.66 6.31
N LEU A 119 -15.63 -9.88 5.58
CA LEU A 119 -15.64 -10.34 4.19
C LEU A 119 -15.35 -11.84 4.05
N PHE A 120 -14.80 -12.47 5.09
CA PHE A 120 -14.48 -13.90 5.20
C PHE A 120 -14.85 -14.40 6.61
#